data_AF-A0A024B3W1-F1
#
_entry.id   AF-A0A024B3W1-F1
#
_cell.length_a   1.000
_cell.length_b   1.000
_cell.length_c   1.000
_cell.angle_alpha   90.00
_cell.angle_beta   90.00
_cell.angle_gamma   90.00
#
_symmetry.space_group_name_H-M   'P 1'
#
loop_
_entity.id
_entity.type
_entity.pdbx_description
1 polymer ?
#
loop_
_entity_poly.entity_id
_entity_poly.type
_entity_poly.pdbx_seq_one_letter_code
_entity_poly.pdbx_strand_id
1 'polypeptide(L)'
;MRLHIILIFFLLLEPINTLASEGISLGLNAGSDFNDMDYIGLDVGYKNDAILFSLGFNKNTRNEVDFVSGIYYDLYRNSEFSLYFGSGLEDKNAFLSYGINYKLSENIDFGLGMRTVFESRNENSQEGFLNTRFYFNQQKTEKVIEENIDSVKEVSSLDRVFYEDKRQSISYTVRKGDWLLKIAKMFDVDLKEIIILNRDIINQDLIYPGQIILISK
;
A
#
# COMPACT_ATOMS: atom_id res chain seq x y z
N MET A 1 -19.27 29.69 17.12
CA MET A 1 -18.31 28.67 17.62
C MET A 1 -18.04 27.71 16.47
N ARG A 2 -16.77 27.52 16.14
CA ARG A 2 -16.26 27.21 14.79
C ARG A 2 -16.58 25.79 14.30
N LEU A 3 -17.24 25.68 13.15
CA LEU A 3 -17.37 24.46 12.35
C LEU A 3 -16.29 24.44 11.25
N HIS A 4 -15.01 24.44 11.61
CA HIS A 4 -13.88 24.50 10.65
C HIS A 4 -12.68 23.67 11.14
N ILE A 5 -12.89 22.40 11.54
CA ILE A 5 -11.78 21.50 11.91
C ILE A 5 -11.78 20.19 11.11
N ILE A 6 -12.90 19.76 10.54
CA ILE A 6 -12.95 18.46 9.81
C ILE A 6 -12.40 18.56 8.38
N LEU A 7 -12.43 19.73 7.73
CA LEU A 7 -11.98 19.86 6.35
C LEU A 7 -10.45 19.95 6.18
N ILE A 8 -9.70 20.24 7.25
CA ILE A 8 -8.22 20.36 7.17
C ILE A 8 -7.53 19.00 7.33
N PHE A 9 -8.20 18.00 7.91
CA PHE A 9 -7.62 16.65 8.07
C PHE A 9 -7.56 15.85 6.76
N PHE A 10 -8.40 16.18 5.77
CA PHE A 10 -8.42 15.52 4.46
C PHE A 10 -7.41 16.10 3.45
N LEU A 11 -6.79 17.25 3.73
CA LEU A 11 -5.88 17.95 2.80
C LEU A 11 -4.39 17.57 2.96
N LEU A 12 -4.08 16.60 3.83
CA LEU A 12 -2.71 16.12 4.11
C LEU A 12 -2.51 14.62 3.83
N LEU A 13 -3.46 13.96 3.17
CA LEU A 13 -3.31 12.57 2.76
C LEU A 13 -2.43 12.53 1.50
N GLU A 14 -1.12 12.34 1.68
CA GLU A 14 -0.22 12.01 0.58
C GLU A 14 -0.67 10.70 -0.11
N PRO A 15 -0.53 10.57 -1.44
CA PRO A 15 -1.01 9.42 -2.18
C PRO A 15 -0.27 8.12 -1.83
N ILE A 16 -1.05 7.04 -1.82
CA ILE A 16 -0.67 5.64 -1.61
C ILE A 16 0.44 5.24 -2.59
N ASN A 17 1.70 5.25 -2.12
CA ASN A 17 2.88 4.84 -2.91
C ASN A 17 3.76 3.80 -2.19
N THR A 18 3.26 3.16 -1.14
CA THR A 18 3.91 2.02 -0.49
C THR A 18 3.39 0.72 -1.10
N LEU A 19 4.29 -0.21 -1.51
CA LEU A 19 3.91 -1.55 -1.98
C LEU A 19 2.93 -2.19 -0.98
N ALA A 20 1.65 -2.19 -1.34
CA ALA A 20 0.61 -2.85 -0.60
C ALA A 20 0.74 -4.35 -0.80
N SER A 21 0.43 -5.13 0.23
CA SER A 21 0.31 -6.58 0.08
C SER A 21 -0.94 -6.85 -0.76
N GLU A 22 -0.73 -7.12 -2.04
CA GLU A 22 -1.79 -7.44 -3.00
C GLU A 22 -1.88 -8.95 -3.20
N GLY A 23 -3.09 -9.42 -3.47
CA GLY A 23 -3.36 -10.83 -3.75
C GLY A 23 -4.25 -11.50 -2.72
N ILE A 24 -4.15 -12.82 -2.68
CA ILE A 24 -4.99 -13.69 -1.85
C ILE A 24 -4.53 -13.56 -0.40
N SER A 25 -5.46 -13.60 0.54
CA SER A 25 -5.17 -13.52 1.96
C SER A 25 -6.05 -14.48 2.76
N LEU A 26 -5.57 -14.82 3.96
CA LEU A 26 -6.33 -15.55 4.98
C LEU A 26 -6.39 -14.70 6.24
N GLY A 27 -7.59 -14.48 6.77
CA GLY A 27 -7.85 -13.74 7.98
C GLY A 27 -8.25 -14.67 9.14
N LEU A 28 -7.66 -14.44 10.30
CA LEU A 28 -8.10 -14.94 11.59
C LEU A 28 -8.73 -13.77 12.36
N ASN A 29 -9.94 -13.94 12.88
CA ASN A 29 -10.66 -12.90 13.59
C ASN A 29 -11.07 -13.39 14.98
N ALA A 30 -11.08 -12.49 15.96
CA ALA A 30 -11.68 -12.74 17.26
C ALA A 30 -12.39 -11.47 17.69
N GLY A 31 -13.63 -11.57 18.18
CA GLY A 31 -14.40 -10.39 18.56
C GLY A 31 -15.39 -10.67 19.67
N SER A 32 -15.97 -9.59 20.20
CA SER A 32 -16.92 -9.61 21.30
C SER A 32 -17.93 -8.47 21.13
N ASP A 33 -19.19 -8.73 21.45
CA ASP A 33 -20.26 -7.72 21.57
C ASP A 33 -20.24 -6.99 22.93
N PHE A 34 -19.26 -7.30 23.79
CA PHE A 34 -19.12 -6.79 25.16
C PHE A 34 -20.24 -7.16 26.14
N ASN A 35 -21.13 -8.07 25.74
CA ASN A 35 -22.11 -8.69 26.63
C ASN A 35 -21.69 -10.14 26.89
N ASP A 36 -22.30 -11.09 26.19
CA ASP A 36 -22.10 -12.53 26.40
C ASP A 36 -21.71 -13.27 25.11
N MET A 37 -21.47 -12.55 24.00
CA MET A 37 -21.19 -13.13 22.70
C MET A 37 -19.77 -12.81 22.26
N ASP A 38 -18.88 -13.78 22.45
CA ASP A 38 -17.57 -13.79 21.81
C ASP A 38 -17.61 -14.68 20.57
N TYR A 39 -16.78 -14.37 19.57
CA TYR A 39 -16.63 -15.20 18.39
C TYR A 39 -15.18 -15.34 17.95
N ILE A 40 -14.91 -16.45 17.26
CA ILE A 40 -13.70 -16.64 16.45
C ILE A 40 -14.10 -16.79 14.99
N GLY A 41 -13.30 -16.25 14.09
CA GLY A 41 -13.61 -16.19 12.67
C GLY A 41 -12.44 -16.59 11.80
N LEU A 42 -12.77 -17.15 10.64
CA LEU A 42 -11.84 -17.45 9.57
C LEU A 42 -12.40 -16.89 8.26
N ASP A 43 -11.59 -16.15 7.52
CA ASP A 43 -11.97 -15.64 6.20
C ASP A 43 -10.86 -15.79 5.17
N VAL A 44 -11.25 -15.86 3.91
CA VAL A 44 -10.37 -15.67 2.76
C VAL A 44 -10.68 -14.33 2.14
N GLY A 45 -9.64 -13.63 1.68
CA GLY A 45 -9.84 -12.34 1.02
C GLY A 45 -8.92 -12.11 -0.16
N TYR A 46 -9.28 -11.16 -1.00
CA TYR A 46 -8.45 -10.66 -2.09
C TYR A 46 -8.27 -9.15 -1.92
N LYS A 47 -7.01 -8.72 -1.77
CA LYS A 47 -6.63 -7.32 -1.66
C LYS A 47 -6.08 -6.82 -2.98
N ASN A 48 -6.62 -5.72 -3.47
CA ASN A 48 -6.13 -4.99 -4.63
C ASN A 48 -5.97 -3.53 -4.24
N ASP A 49 -4.73 -3.07 -4.15
CA ASP A 49 -4.36 -1.77 -3.58
C ASP A 49 -5.07 -1.48 -2.23
N ALA A 50 -6.05 -0.58 -2.23
CA ALA A 50 -6.75 -0.09 -1.03
C ALA A 50 -7.99 -0.89 -0.69
N ILE A 51 -8.42 -1.80 -1.57
CA ILE A 51 -9.68 -2.53 -1.41
C ILE A 51 -9.38 -3.97 -1.05
N LEU A 52 -9.98 -4.44 0.04
CA LEU A 52 -10.01 -5.85 0.43
C LEU A 52 -11.45 -6.35 0.31
N PHE A 53 -11.65 -7.40 -0.48
CA PHE A 53 -12.87 -8.22 -0.44
C PHE A 53 -12.61 -9.43 0.46
N SER A 54 -13.51 -9.78 1.36
CA SER A 54 -13.38 -10.97 2.22
C SER A 54 -14.66 -11.79 2.29
N LEU A 55 -14.52 -13.11 2.38
CA LEU A 55 -15.59 -14.08 2.61
C LEU A 55 -15.14 -15.06 3.70
N GLY A 56 -15.98 -15.31 4.70
CA GLY A 56 -15.60 -16.13 5.84
C GLY A 56 -16.76 -16.57 6.71
N PHE A 57 -16.43 -17.14 7.85
CA PHE A 57 -17.38 -17.61 8.84
C PHE A 57 -16.90 -17.22 10.24
N ASN A 58 -17.83 -16.78 11.08
CA ASN A 58 -17.63 -16.60 12.51
C ASN A 58 -18.34 -17.72 13.26
N LYS A 59 -17.73 -18.24 14.30
CA LYS A 59 -18.34 -19.17 15.25
C LYS A 59 -18.36 -18.53 16.62
N ASN A 60 -19.55 -18.40 17.20
CA ASN A 60 -19.76 -17.70 18.46
C ASN A 60 -19.82 -18.67 19.67
N THR A 61 -19.83 -18.10 20.89
CA THR A 61 -19.91 -18.85 22.17
C THR A 61 -21.20 -19.65 22.34
N ARG A 62 -22.27 -19.30 21.62
CA ARG A 62 -23.53 -20.07 21.52
C ARG A 62 -23.48 -21.20 20.50
N ASN A 63 -22.32 -21.42 19.88
CA ASN A 63 -22.07 -22.44 18.86
C ASN A 63 -22.89 -22.23 17.57
N GLU A 64 -23.33 -21.00 17.31
CA GLU A 64 -23.89 -20.58 16.02
C GLU A 64 -22.74 -20.22 15.07
N VAL A 65 -22.99 -20.36 13.77
CA VAL A 65 -22.01 -20.10 12.71
C VAL A 65 -22.62 -19.11 11.73
N ASP A 66 -22.03 -17.93 11.67
CA ASP A 66 -22.49 -16.82 10.85
C ASP A 66 -21.59 -16.70 9.62
N PHE A 67 -22.18 -16.63 8.44
CA PHE A 67 -21.44 -16.32 7.22
C PHE A 67 -21.16 -14.82 7.15
N VAL A 68 -19.91 -14.44 6.87
CA VAL A 68 -19.48 -13.05 6.81
C VAL A 68 -18.93 -12.73 5.42
N SER A 69 -19.43 -11.68 4.81
CA SER A 69 -18.87 -11.10 3.58
C SER A 69 -18.60 -9.61 3.79
N GLY A 70 -17.49 -9.10 3.28
CA GLY A 70 -17.11 -7.71 3.53
C GLY A 70 -16.27 -7.11 2.43
N ILE A 71 -16.37 -5.78 2.30
CA ILE A 71 -15.53 -4.93 1.46
C ILE A 71 -14.94 -3.86 2.38
N TYR A 72 -13.63 -3.74 2.40
CA TYR A 72 -12.89 -2.81 3.26
C TYR A 72 -12.02 -1.91 2.38
N TYR A 73 -12.02 -0.62 2.68
CA TYR A 73 -11.24 0.40 1.99
C TYR A 73 -10.27 1.07 2.97
N ASP A 74 -8.99 1.06 2.64
CA ASP A 74 -7.95 1.80 3.37
C ASP A 74 -8.13 3.31 3.09
N LEU A 75 -8.76 4.04 4.02
CA LEU A 75 -8.95 5.49 3.99
C LEU A 75 -7.63 6.27 4.09
N TYR A 76 -6.67 5.70 4.80
CA TYR A 76 -5.31 6.22 4.93
C TYR A 76 -4.35 5.05 5.03
N ARG A 77 -3.13 5.23 4.52
CA ARG A 77 -2.07 4.22 4.61
C ARG A 77 -0.70 4.86 4.58
N ASN A 78 0.22 4.31 5.36
CA ASN A 78 1.65 4.54 5.22
C ASN A 78 2.42 3.20 5.32
N SER A 79 3.73 3.26 5.58
CA SER A 79 4.60 2.07 5.63
C SER A 79 4.29 1.10 6.78
N GLU A 80 3.64 1.57 7.84
CA GLU A 80 3.45 0.80 9.08
C GLU A 80 1.97 0.58 9.41
N PHE A 81 1.08 1.50 9.05
CA PHE A 81 -0.33 1.39 9.42
C PHE A 81 -1.32 1.82 8.33
N SER A 82 -2.52 1.26 8.37
CA SER A 82 -3.68 1.71 7.61
C SER A 82 -4.87 2.01 8.51
N LEU A 83 -5.63 3.05 8.17
CA LEU A 83 -6.97 3.29 8.70
C LEU A 83 -7.96 2.78 7.66
N TYR A 84 -8.91 1.95 8.04
CA TYR A 84 -9.89 1.41 7.10
C TYR A 84 -11.32 1.70 7.52
N PHE A 85 -12.19 1.70 6.52
CA PHE A 85 -13.64 1.63 6.68
C PHE A 85 -14.17 0.48 5.82
N GLY A 86 -15.11 -0.28 6.35
CA GLY A 86 -15.68 -1.44 5.69
C GLY A 86 -17.19 -1.54 5.83
N SER A 87 -17.78 -2.32 4.95
CA SER A 87 -19.19 -2.67 4.99
C SER A 87 -19.38 -4.09 4.50
N GLY A 88 -20.48 -4.72 4.88
CA GLY A 88 -20.73 -6.10 4.49
C GLY A 88 -22.00 -6.69 5.05
N LEU A 89 -22.06 -8.01 5.02
CA LEU A 89 -23.16 -8.80 5.55
C LEU A 89 -22.64 -9.85 6.53
N GLU A 90 -23.34 -9.98 7.65
CA GLU A 90 -23.26 -11.09 8.59
C GLU A 90 -24.60 -11.83 8.54
N ASP A 91 -24.59 -13.02 7.95
CA ASP A 91 -25.77 -13.72 7.44
C ASP A 91 -26.67 -12.81 6.58
N LYS A 92 -27.73 -12.27 7.17
CA LYS A 92 -28.72 -11.38 6.54
C LYS A 92 -28.62 -9.93 7.02
N ASN A 93 -27.83 -9.68 8.05
CA ASN A 93 -27.72 -8.37 8.68
C ASN A 93 -26.57 -7.60 8.03
N ALA A 94 -26.83 -6.35 7.65
CA ALA A 94 -25.77 -5.48 7.15
C ALA A 94 -24.87 -5.06 8.31
N PHE A 95 -23.59 -4.78 8.02
CA PHE A 95 -22.70 -4.17 8.99
C PHE A 95 -21.89 -3.03 8.39
N LEU A 96 -21.43 -2.14 9.27
CA LEU A 96 -20.35 -1.18 9.02
C LEU A 96 -19.20 -1.47 9.97
N SER A 97 -17.97 -1.29 9.51
CA SER A 97 -16.77 -1.47 10.31
C SER A 97 -15.76 -0.36 10.07
N TYR A 98 -14.94 -0.09 11.07
CA TYR A 98 -13.79 0.79 10.95
C TYR A 98 -12.71 0.33 11.89
N GLY A 99 -11.45 0.62 11.55
CA GLY A 99 -10.35 0.18 12.38
C GLY A 99 -9.00 0.61 11.86
N ILE A 100 -7.97 0.05 12.50
CA ILE A 100 -6.57 0.29 12.23
C ILE A 100 -5.89 -1.05 11.98
N ASN A 101 -5.10 -1.15 10.93
CA ASN A 101 -4.19 -2.26 10.72
C ASN A 101 -2.75 -1.80 10.95
N TYR A 102 -1.97 -2.59 11.66
CA TYR A 102 -0.53 -2.44 11.81
C TYR A 102 0.18 -3.56 11.04
N LYS A 103 1.15 -3.18 10.20
CA LYS A 103 1.93 -4.09 9.39
C LYS A 103 3.02 -4.74 10.25
N LEU A 104 2.80 -5.99 10.67
CA LEU A 104 3.78 -6.76 11.44
C LEU A 104 4.95 -7.22 10.57
N SER A 105 4.71 -7.52 9.29
CA SER A 105 5.74 -7.87 8.30
C SER A 105 5.25 -7.58 6.88
N GLU A 106 6.05 -7.89 5.84
CA GLU A 106 5.61 -7.74 4.44
C GLU A 106 4.33 -8.53 4.09
N ASN A 107 4.05 -9.60 4.83
CA ASN A 107 2.94 -10.53 4.56
C ASN A 107 1.90 -10.60 5.68
N ILE A 108 2.08 -9.90 6.79
CA ILE A 108 1.25 -10.07 7.97
C ILE A 108 0.82 -8.72 8.50
N ASP A 109 -0.49 -8.53 8.58
CA ASP A 109 -1.13 -7.39 9.24
C ASP A 109 -1.83 -7.85 10.52
N PHE A 110 -1.79 -7.00 11.54
CA PHE A 110 -2.59 -7.12 12.76
C PHE A 110 -3.58 -5.97 12.84
N GLY A 111 -4.87 -6.27 13.00
CA GLY A 111 -5.95 -5.31 12.97
C GLY A 111 -6.67 -5.19 14.31
N LEU A 112 -7.09 -3.95 14.61
CA LEU A 112 -8.01 -3.61 15.69
C LEU A 112 -9.19 -2.86 15.07
N GLY A 113 -10.43 -3.24 15.38
CA GLY A 113 -11.60 -2.61 14.77
C GLY A 113 -12.84 -2.63 15.63
N MET A 114 -13.79 -1.79 15.22
CA MET A 114 -15.17 -1.82 15.69
C MET A 114 -16.10 -2.14 14.52
N ARG A 115 -17.17 -2.87 14.81
CA ARG A 115 -18.24 -3.20 13.87
C ARG A 115 -19.58 -2.84 14.49
N THR A 116 -20.49 -2.33 13.67
CA THR A 116 -21.91 -2.21 14.01
C THR A 116 -22.71 -3.11 13.07
N VAL A 117 -23.45 -4.06 13.63
CA VAL A 117 -24.35 -4.96 12.89
C VAL A 117 -25.77 -4.43 13.02
N PHE A 118 -26.43 -4.18 11.89
CA PHE A 118 -27.78 -3.64 11.82
C PHE A 118 -28.80 -4.76 11.84
N GLU A 119 -29.32 -5.06 13.03
CA GLU A 119 -30.35 -6.08 13.22
C GLU A 119 -31.75 -5.49 13.07
N SER A 120 -32.59 -6.10 12.22
CA SER A 120 -33.95 -5.59 11.99
C SER A 120 -34.92 -5.83 13.16
N ARG A 121 -34.61 -6.73 14.09
CA ARG A 121 -35.54 -7.16 15.16
C ARG A 121 -35.04 -6.90 16.59
N ASN A 122 -33.76 -6.60 16.76
CA ASN A 122 -33.13 -6.29 18.03
C ASN A 122 -32.48 -4.89 17.95
N GLU A 123 -31.83 -4.46 19.04
CA GLU A 123 -30.92 -3.33 19.00
C GLU A 123 -29.69 -3.67 18.14
N ASN A 124 -29.13 -2.66 17.46
CA ASN A 124 -27.90 -2.86 16.67
C ASN A 124 -26.78 -3.35 17.60
N SER A 125 -26.10 -4.44 17.22
CA SER A 125 -24.94 -4.94 17.94
C SER A 125 -23.72 -4.05 17.65
N GLN A 126 -22.95 -3.72 18.69
CA GLN A 126 -21.62 -3.11 18.54
C GLN A 126 -20.57 -4.11 19.02
N GLU A 127 -19.62 -4.40 18.15
CA GLU A 127 -18.59 -5.40 18.38
C GLU A 127 -17.21 -4.78 18.29
N GLY A 128 -16.34 -5.13 19.23
CA GLY A 128 -14.91 -4.91 19.12
C GLY A 128 -14.25 -6.18 18.59
N PHE A 129 -13.27 -6.05 17.70
CA PHE A 129 -12.56 -7.21 17.16
C PHE A 129 -11.06 -6.98 16.94
N LEU A 130 -10.34 -8.09 17.01
CA LEU A 130 -8.96 -8.27 16.63
C LEU A 130 -8.91 -9.09 15.35
N ASN A 131 -7.97 -8.77 14.48
CA ASN A 131 -7.74 -9.43 13.22
C ASN A 131 -6.24 -9.75 13.06
N THR A 132 -5.92 -10.88 12.46
CA THR A 132 -4.59 -11.14 11.89
C THR A 132 -4.77 -11.62 10.47
N ARG A 133 -4.15 -10.95 9.51
CA ARG A 133 -4.28 -11.28 8.08
C ARG A 133 -2.93 -11.65 7.49
N PHE A 134 -2.89 -12.80 6.83
CA PHE A 134 -1.75 -13.33 6.09
C PHE A 134 -1.98 -13.14 4.61
N TYR A 135 -1.02 -12.53 3.90
CA TYR A 135 -1.08 -12.31 2.46
C TYR A 135 -0.20 -13.31 1.72
N PHE A 136 -0.79 -13.99 0.74
CA PHE A 136 -0.17 -14.98 -0.12
C PHE A 136 -0.03 -14.43 -1.55
N ASN A 137 1.08 -14.78 -2.19
CA ASN A 137 1.36 -14.42 -3.57
C ASN A 137 1.50 -12.90 -3.76
N GLN A 138 2.44 -12.29 -3.03
CA GLN A 138 2.85 -10.91 -3.29
C GLN A 138 3.29 -10.80 -4.75
N GLN A 139 2.52 -10.11 -5.58
CA GLN A 139 3.10 -9.54 -6.79
C GLN A 139 4.01 -8.43 -6.32
N LYS A 140 5.27 -8.80 -6.03
CA LYS A 140 6.34 -7.82 -6.02
C LYS A 140 6.39 -7.33 -7.47
N THR A 141 5.67 -6.26 -7.78
CA THR A 141 5.93 -5.50 -9.00
C THR A 141 7.29 -4.82 -8.79
N GLU A 142 8.35 -5.63 -8.79
CA GLU A 142 9.57 -5.22 -9.44
C GLU A 142 9.13 -4.80 -10.83
N LYS A 143 9.22 -3.51 -11.09
CA LYS A 143 8.97 -2.94 -12.40
C LYS A 143 9.97 -3.62 -13.34
N VAL A 144 9.53 -4.68 -14.01
CA VAL A 144 10.29 -5.46 -14.99
C VAL A 144 10.73 -4.48 -16.07
N ILE A 145 11.98 -4.03 -15.98
CA ILE A 145 12.76 -3.56 -17.14
C ILE A 145 13.81 -4.64 -17.37
N GLU A 146 13.37 -5.87 -17.62
CA GLU A 146 14.22 -6.95 -18.07
C GLU A 146 13.30 -8.03 -18.63
N GLU A 147 12.87 -7.85 -19.89
CA GLU A 147 12.57 -8.95 -20.82
C GLU A 147 12.21 -8.37 -22.19
N ASN A 148 13.24 -7.97 -22.93
CA ASN A 148 13.27 -8.18 -24.38
C ASN A 148 14.72 -8.21 -24.89
N ILE A 149 15.57 -9.06 -24.29
CA ILE A 149 16.98 -9.28 -24.70
C ILE A 149 17.18 -10.73 -25.22
N ASP A 150 16.11 -11.46 -25.52
CA ASP A 150 16.24 -12.80 -26.14
C ASP A 150 16.11 -12.79 -27.67
N SER A 151 15.82 -11.65 -28.29
CA SER A 151 15.83 -11.47 -29.76
C SER A 151 17.14 -10.93 -30.33
N VAL A 152 18.18 -10.69 -29.50
CA VAL A 152 19.49 -10.13 -29.91
C VAL A 152 20.59 -11.20 -30.00
N LYS A 153 20.31 -12.46 -29.62
CA LYS A 153 21.31 -13.53 -29.46
C LYS A 153 21.90 -14.13 -30.75
N GLU A 154 21.44 -13.75 -31.94
CA GLU A 154 21.90 -14.41 -33.18
C GLU A 154 22.86 -13.58 -34.05
N VAL A 155 23.22 -12.36 -33.66
CA VAL A 155 24.20 -11.57 -34.42
C VAL A 155 25.49 -11.33 -33.63
N SER A 156 26.52 -12.01 -34.12
CA SER A 156 27.94 -11.67 -34.03
C SER A 156 28.74 -12.21 -32.83
N SER A 157 29.04 -13.50 -32.94
CA SER A 157 30.20 -14.16 -32.35
C SER A 157 31.55 -13.74 -32.98
N LEU A 158 31.78 -12.44 -33.21
CA LEU A 158 33.08 -11.88 -33.56
C LEU A 158 33.14 -10.40 -33.16
N ASP A 159 33.54 -10.16 -31.92
CA ASP A 159 34.60 -9.20 -31.52
C ASP A 159 34.48 -8.95 -30.02
N ARG A 160 35.27 -9.71 -29.24
CA ARG A 160 35.55 -9.36 -27.84
C ARG A 160 36.46 -8.13 -27.86
N VAL A 161 35.87 -6.95 -27.99
CA VAL A 161 36.48 -5.71 -27.55
C VAL A 161 35.76 -5.32 -26.26
N PHE A 162 36.50 -5.33 -25.16
CA PHE A 162 36.04 -4.78 -23.89
C PHE A 162 35.61 -3.32 -24.10
N TYR A 163 34.30 -3.07 -24.14
CA TYR A 163 33.76 -1.73 -23.93
C TYR A 163 33.46 -1.60 -22.43
N GLU A 164 34.42 -1.05 -21.69
CA GLU A 164 34.11 -0.26 -20.50
C GLU A 164 33.20 0.88 -20.96
N ASP A 165 31.88 0.78 -20.69
CA ASP A 165 30.96 1.90 -20.85
C ASP A 165 31.29 2.94 -19.78
N LYS A 166 32.32 3.74 -20.07
CA LYS A 166 32.76 4.86 -19.25
C LYS A 166 31.79 6.02 -19.47
N ARG A 167 30.55 5.88 -19.01
CA ARG A 167 29.59 6.99 -18.98
C ARG A 167 30.24 8.15 -18.23
N GLN A 168 30.53 9.22 -18.95
CA GLN A 168 31.25 10.36 -18.40
C GLN A 168 30.24 11.18 -17.62
N SER A 169 30.14 10.91 -16.31
CA SER A 169 29.31 11.75 -15.45
C SER A 169 30.01 13.08 -15.18
N ILE A 170 29.26 14.18 -15.29
CA ILE A 170 29.71 15.50 -14.86
C ILE A 170 29.00 15.88 -13.57
N SER A 171 29.68 16.63 -12.71
CA SER A 171 29.09 17.19 -11.50
C SER A 171 28.55 18.59 -11.75
N TYR A 172 27.29 18.83 -11.43
CA TYR A 172 26.63 20.13 -11.48
C TYR A 172 26.27 20.60 -10.08
N THR A 173 26.71 21.80 -9.70
CA THR A 173 26.31 22.42 -8.44
C THR A 173 25.02 23.21 -8.64
N VAL A 174 23.97 22.81 -7.93
CA VAL A 174 22.63 23.42 -7.98
C VAL A 174 22.70 24.90 -7.63
N ARG A 175 22.03 25.74 -8.43
CA ARG A 175 21.93 27.19 -8.21
C ARG A 175 20.54 27.57 -7.73
N LYS A 176 20.41 28.77 -7.14
CA LYS A 176 19.11 29.29 -6.70
C LYS A 176 18.14 29.37 -7.88
N GLY A 177 16.97 28.74 -7.75
CA GLY A 177 15.94 28.69 -8.79
C GLY A 177 16.11 27.54 -9.79
N ASP A 178 16.95 26.54 -9.48
CA ASP A 178 17.01 25.29 -10.22
C ASP A 178 16.01 24.26 -9.66
N TRP A 179 15.55 23.39 -10.56
CA TRP A 179 14.83 22.15 -10.25
C TRP A 179 15.28 21.08 -11.25
N LEU A 180 15.17 19.80 -10.91
CA LEU A 180 15.82 18.72 -11.69
C LEU A 180 15.43 18.74 -13.18
N LEU A 181 14.16 18.97 -13.52
CA LEU A 181 13.72 19.03 -14.93
C LEU A 181 14.37 20.19 -15.70
N LYS A 182 14.64 21.33 -15.06
CA LYS A 182 15.33 22.47 -15.68
C LYS A 182 16.80 22.13 -15.93
N ILE A 183 17.45 21.44 -15.00
CA ILE A 183 18.82 20.94 -15.14
C ILE A 183 18.86 19.90 -16.28
N ALA A 184 17.94 18.95 -16.30
CA ALA A 184 17.84 17.93 -17.35
C ALA A 184 17.80 18.56 -18.75
N LYS A 185 16.90 19.55 -18.95
CA LYS A 185 16.80 20.29 -20.22
C LYS A 185 18.05 21.11 -20.55
N MET A 186 18.73 21.67 -19.55
CA MET A 186 19.96 22.43 -19.76
C MET A 186 21.10 21.56 -20.31
N PHE A 187 21.12 20.28 -19.94
CA PHE A 187 22.16 19.32 -20.35
C PHE A 187 21.72 18.36 -21.46
N ASP A 188 20.49 18.52 -21.98
CA ASP A 188 19.87 17.64 -22.99
C ASP A 188 19.87 16.16 -22.58
N VAL A 189 19.56 15.91 -21.31
CA VAL A 189 19.47 14.55 -20.74
C VAL A 189 18.06 14.27 -20.25
N ASP A 190 17.71 12.99 -20.15
CA ASP A 190 16.45 12.60 -19.54
C ASP A 190 16.49 12.88 -18.02
N LEU A 191 15.42 13.47 -17.48
CA LEU A 191 15.25 13.65 -16.04
C LEU A 191 15.43 12.31 -15.30
N LYS A 192 14.95 11.21 -15.89
CA LYS A 192 15.09 9.86 -15.36
C LYS A 192 16.56 9.44 -15.22
N GLU A 193 17.44 9.84 -16.13
CA GLU A 193 18.87 9.54 -16.03
C GLU A 193 19.53 10.29 -14.88
N ILE A 194 19.16 11.56 -14.68
CA ILE A 194 19.62 12.33 -13.51
C ILE A 194 19.13 11.66 -12.22
N ILE A 195 17.88 11.21 -12.16
CA ILE A 195 17.34 10.51 -10.97
C ILE A 195 18.09 9.20 -10.70
N ILE A 196 18.38 8.42 -11.75
CA ILE A 196 19.09 7.14 -11.61
C ILE A 196 20.53 7.33 -11.13
N LEU A 197 21.20 8.42 -11.53
CA LEU A 197 22.56 8.74 -11.10
C LEU A 197 22.63 9.33 -9.69
N ASN A 198 21.55 9.92 -9.20
CA ASN A 198 21.52 10.61 -7.91
C ASN A 198 20.52 9.94 -6.95
N ARG A 199 20.63 8.62 -6.77
CA ARG A 199 19.71 7.82 -5.94
C ARG A 199 19.69 8.24 -4.47
N ASP A 200 20.73 8.93 -4.01
CA ASP A 200 20.85 9.45 -2.64
C ASP A 200 19.93 10.65 -2.37
N ILE A 201 19.32 11.23 -3.42
CA ILE A 201 18.33 12.31 -3.28
C ILE A 201 16.97 11.71 -2.94
N ILE A 202 16.66 11.71 -1.64
CA ILE A 202 15.44 11.14 -1.07
C ILE A 202 14.18 11.80 -1.64
N ASN A 203 14.20 13.13 -1.81
CA ASN A 203 13.11 13.88 -2.42
C ASN A 203 13.56 14.51 -3.73
N GLN A 204 13.17 13.90 -4.85
CA GLN A 204 13.56 14.31 -6.20
C GLN A 204 12.94 15.67 -6.61
N ASP A 205 11.86 16.08 -5.94
CA ASP A 205 11.23 17.38 -6.17
C ASP A 205 11.90 18.52 -5.37
N LEU A 206 12.84 18.19 -4.46
CA LEU A 206 13.47 19.14 -3.57
C LEU A 206 15.00 19.06 -3.62
N ILE A 207 15.59 19.96 -4.41
CA ILE A 207 17.05 20.18 -4.46
C ILE A 207 17.43 21.53 -3.87
N TYR A 208 18.59 21.61 -3.25
CA TYR A 208 19.06 22.82 -2.55
C TYR A 208 20.24 23.49 -3.28
N PRO A 209 20.32 24.82 -3.32
CA PRO A 209 21.51 25.52 -3.82
C PRO A 209 22.78 25.03 -3.12
N GLY A 210 23.82 24.72 -3.90
CA GLY A 210 25.08 24.14 -3.40
C GLY A 210 25.13 22.61 -3.42
N GLN A 211 24.01 21.92 -3.60
CA GLN A 211 23.97 20.47 -3.79
C GLN A 211 24.66 20.06 -5.09
N ILE A 212 25.38 18.93 -5.09
CA ILE A 212 26.02 18.38 -6.29
C ILE A 212 25.10 17.32 -6.91
N ILE A 213 24.84 17.47 -8.21
CA ILE A 213 24.05 16.55 -9.03
C ILE A 213 24.95 15.94 -10.09
N LEU A 214 24.98 14.62 -10.19
CA LEU A 214 25.64 13.88 -11.26
C LEU A 214 24.74 13.85 -12.52
N ILE A 215 25.33 14.15 -13.67
CA ILE A 215 24.63 14.20 -14.96
C ILE A 215 25.35 13.28 -15.94
N SER A 216 24.62 12.37 -16.58
CA SER A 216 25.16 11.44 -17.59
C SER A 216 25.45 12.21 -18.86
N LYS A 217 26.65 12.07 -19.45
CA LYS A 217 26.99 12.65 -20.75
C LYS A 217 27.77 11.65 -21.60
#